data_AF-A0A1E5BWK9-F1
#
_entry.id   AF-A0A1E5BWK9-F1
#
_cell.length_a   1.000
_cell.length_b   1.000
_cell.length_c   1.000
_cell.angle_alpha   90.00
_cell.angle_beta   90.00
_cell.angle_gamma   90.00
#
_symmetry.space_group_name_H-M   'P 1'
#
loop_
_entity.id
_entity.type
_entity.pdbx_description
1 polymer ?
#
loop_
_entity_poly.entity_id
_entity_poly.type
_entity_poly.pdbx_seq_one_letter_code
_entity_poly.pdbx_strand_id
1 'polypeptide(L)'
;MRTFAELELDPKLLMALDDIGFERPTAIQADVIPHGMDGRDVLASAPTGTGKTAAFVLPLLQHLLDFPRQDPGPARALILTPTRELAIQVADQARALAKNTDLKIITITGGISYQEHAEILGKTQDIVVATPGRLMEYVEGERFDCRAIESLVLDEADRMLDMGFGPAVERLSNECRWRKQSMLFSATLEGKGIQGFKETLLTDPVEVTAEPPRRERKKITQWYYRCDDMNHKYALLKSILADQANRAIIFVKTRERLAALREELTRQKISCAWIQGEMAQAKRTNAIERFSSGEINFLLATDVAARGIDVPNISHVINFDLPRKADVYLHRIGRTARAGKKGNAVSLVEAHDQAMMDRICRYMNEDVKERHIEGLKPSHKKPAFKKKKVKAPKKVLKAKAKKVAKKVAKKAAKTTDKS
;
A
#
# COMPACT_ATOMS: atom_id res chain seq x y z
N MET A 1 -24.49 -6.39 0.96
CA MET A 1 -24.56 -5.57 2.17
C MET A 1 -24.79 -4.12 1.84
N ARG A 2 -25.73 -3.44 2.51
CA ARG A 2 -26.01 -2.01 2.30
C ARG A 2 -25.57 -1.13 3.47
N THR A 3 -25.48 -1.65 4.69
CA THR A 3 -25.10 -0.90 5.90
C THR A 3 -24.18 -1.72 6.81
N PHE A 4 -23.53 -1.07 7.77
CA PHE A 4 -22.74 -1.76 8.81
C PHE A 4 -23.62 -2.52 9.81
N ALA A 5 -24.86 -2.09 10.03
CA ALA A 5 -25.79 -2.79 10.92
C ALA A 5 -26.14 -4.20 10.44
N GLU A 6 -26.05 -4.47 9.13
CA GLU A 6 -26.24 -5.82 8.57
C GLU A 6 -25.08 -6.78 8.93
N LEU A 7 -23.94 -6.28 9.45
CA LEU A 7 -22.78 -7.09 9.82
C LEU A 7 -22.86 -7.66 11.24
N GLU A 8 -23.96 -7.40 11.97
CA GLU A 8 -24.18 -7.91 13.33
C GLU A 8 -23.04 -7.58 14.31
N LEU A 9 -22.39 -6.42 14.12
CA LEU A 9 -21.36 -5.91 15.02
C LEU A 9 -21.97 -5.45 16.35
N ASP A 10 -21.16 -5.49 17.42
CA ASP A 10 -21.52 -4.99 18.74
C ASP A 10 -21.99 -3.52 18.65
N PRO A 11 -23.05 -3.12 19.37
CA PRO A 11 -23.56 -1.76 19.35
C PRO A 11 -22.52 -0.67 19.62
N LYS A 12 -21.50 -0.94 20.48
CA LYS A 12 -20.41 0.00 20.77
C LYS A 12 -19.55 0.28 19.55
N LEU A 13 -19.32 -0.73 18.70
CA LEU A 13 -18.58 -0.59 17.45
C LEU A 13 -19.41 0.14 16.40
N LEU A 14 -20.71 -0.14 16.31
CA LEU A 14 -21.62 0.60 15.42
C LEU A 14 -21.69 2.09 15.79
N MET A 15 -21.75 2.42 17.08
CA MET A 15 -21.68 3.81 17.55
C MET A 15 -20.36 4.48 17.17
N ALA A 16 -19.23 3.76 17.28
CA ALA A 16 -17.94 4.31 16.89
C ALA A 16 -17.84 4.56 15.37
N LEU A 17 -18.44 3.69 14.56
CA LEU A 17 -18.52 3.88 13.11
C LEU A 17 -19.33 5.12 12.74
N ASP A 18 -20.44 5.37 13.45
CA ASP A 18 -21.26 6.58 13.25
C ASP A 18 -20.50 7.86 13.67
N ASP A 19 -19.83 7.84 14.82
CA ASP A 19 -18.96 8.94 15.30
C ASP A 19 -17.86 9.31 14.28
N ILE A 20 -17.30 8.31 13.59
CA ILE A 20 -16.27 8.50 12.55
C ILE A 20 -16.90 8.98 11.23
N GLY A 21 -18.21 8.82 11.05
CA GLY A 21 -18.95 9.16 9.83
C GLY A 21 -18.91 8.07 8.75
N PHE A 22 -18.79 6.80 9.14
CA PHE A 22 -18.80 5.66 8.22
C PHE A 22 -20.23 5.19 7.94
N GLU A 23 -20.83 5.70 6.87
CA GLU A 23 -22.23 5.38 6.53
C GLU A 23 -22.43 3.96 5.96
N ARG A 24 -21.51 3.49 5.11
CA ARG A 24 -21.65 2.20 4.40
C ARG A 24 -20.31 1.48 4.28
N PRO A 25 -20.30 0.14 4.39
CA PRO A 25 -19.07 -0.61 4.22
C PRO A 25 -18.58 -0.50 2.78
N THR A 26 -17.27 -0.36 2.61
CA THR A 26 -16.62 -0.50 1.30
C THR A 26 -16.69 -1.95 0.83
N ALA A 27 -16.43 -2.20 -0.47
CA ALA A 27 -16.46 -3.57 -1.00
C ALA A 27 -15.54 -4.52 -0.22
N ILE A 28 -14.30 -4.09 0.06
CA ILE A 28 -13.36 -4.90 0.84
C ILE A 28 -13.85 -5.14 2.28
N GLN A 29 -14.53 -4.17 2.91
CA GLN A 29 -15.09 -4.34 4.25
C GLN A 29 -16.26 -5.32 4.24
N ALA A 30 -17.19 -5.17 3.30
CA ALA A 30 -18.35 -6.06 3.17
C ALA A 30 -17.95 -7.51 2.87
N ASP A 31 -16.86 -7.71 2.12
CA ASP A 31 -16.39 -9.05 1.76
C ASP A 31 -15.49 -9.68 2.84
N VAL A 32 -14.75 -8.88 3.61
CA VAL A 32 -13.81 -9.40 4.63
C VAL A 32 -14.45 -9.56 6.00
N ILE A 33 -15.24 -8.58 6.46
CA ILE A 33 -15.70 -8.53 7.86
C ILE A 33 -16.48 -9.78 8.26
N PRO A 34 -17.44 -10.31 7.48
CA PRO A 34 -18.17 -11.52 7.86
C PRO A 34 -17.24 -12.72 8.07
N HIS A 35 -16.33 -12.96 7.12
CA HIS A 35 -15.36 -14.07 7.23
C HIS A 35 -14.37 -13.87 8.37
N GLY A 36 -13.99 -12.62 8.64
CA GLY A 36 -13.18 -12.26 9.79
C GLY A 36 -13.90 -12.58 11.10
N MET A 37 -15.18 -12.25 11.23
CA MET A 37 -16.01 -12.55 12.40
C MET A 37 -16.24 -14.05 12.59
N ASP A 38 -16.34 -14.81 11.50
CA ASP A 38 -16.39 -16.28 11.53
C ASP A 38 -15.07 -16.95 11.95
N GLY A 39 -14.02 -16.17 12.23
CA GLY A 39 -12.70 -16.68 12.62
C GLY A 39 -11.92 -17.35 11.48
N ARG A 40 -12.35 -17.19 10.22
CA ARG A 40 -11.65 -17.73 9.06
C ARG A 40 -10.36 -16.96 8.80
N ASP A 41 -9.33 -17.66 8.33
CA ASP A 41 -8.16 -17.00 7.77
C ASP A 41 -8.54 -16.23 6.51
N VAL A 42 -7.93 -15.06 6.30
CA VAL A 42 -8.25 -14.17 5.18
C VAL A 42 -6.99 -13.79 4.41
N LEU A 43 -7.03 -13.95 3.09
CA LEU A 43 -6.06 -13.35 2.18
C LEU A 43 -6.76 -12.26 1.38
N ALA A 44 -6.47 -11.01 1.69
CA ALA A 44 -7.15 -9.86 1.11
C ALA A 44 -6.20 -9.02 0.25
N SER A 45 -6.60 -8.81 -1.01
CA SER A 45 -5.94 -7.89 -1.93
C SER A 45 -6.82 -6.67 -2.19
N ALA A 46 -6.32 -5.50 -1.78
CA ALA A 46 -6.95 -4.23 -2.15
C ALA A 46 -5.92 -3.08 -2.15
N PRO A 47 -6.07 -2.08 -3.05
CA PRO A 47 -5.28 -0.86 -3.02
C PRO A 47 -5.39 -0.09 -1.71
N THR A 48 -4.44 0.80 -1.46
CA THR A 48 -4.50 1.76 -0.35
C THR A 48 -5.74 2.67 -0.47
N GLY A 49 -6.35 3.02 0.66
CA GLY A 49 -7.51 3.93 0.69
C GLY A 49 -8.86 3.26 0.43
N THR A 50 -8.90 1.93 0.29
CA THR A 50 -10.14 1.15 0.13
C THR A 50 -10.84 0.79 1.44
N GLY A 51 -10.28 1.18 2.59
CA GLY A 51 -10.85 0.88 3.91
C GLY A 51 -10.38 -0.44 4.53
N LYS A 52 -9.24 -1.00 4.07
CA LYS A 52 -8.64 -2.25 4.59
C LYS A 52 -8.48 -2.27 6.11
N THR A 53 -8.04 -1.17 6.72
CA THR A 53 -7.80 -1.13 8.17
C THR A 53 -9.04 -1.50 8.96
N ALA A 54 -10.18 -0.85 8.69
CA ALA A 54 -11.43 -1.19 9.36
C ALA A 54 -11.89 -2.62 9.02
N ALA A 55 -11.56 -3.12 7.82
CA ALA A 55 -11.92 -4.48 7.40
C ALA A 55 -11.29 -5.57 8.29
N PHE A 56 -10.07 -5.37 8.80
CA PHE A 56 -9.46 -6.31 9.75
C PHE A 56 -9.57 -5.90 11.21
N VAL A 57 -9.68 -4.60 11.52
CA VAL A 57 -9.80 -4.15 12.91
C VAL A 57 -11.19 -4.48 13.48
N LEU A 58 -12.26 -4.33 12.70
CA LEU A 58 -13.62 -4.59 13.21
C LEU A 58 -13.79 -6.05 13.67
N PRO A 59 -13.40 -7.08 12.88
CA PRO A 59 -13.44 -8.47 13.35
C PRO A 59 -12.59 -8.72 14.62
N LEU A 60 -11.41 -8.10 14.71
CA LEU A 60 -10.56 -8.24 15.90
C LEU A 60 -11.23 -7.66 17.15
N LEU A 61 -11.80 -6.45 17.05
CA LEU A 61 -12.50 -5.82 18.15
C LEU A 61 -13.73 -6.64 18.56
N GLN A 62 -14.50 -7.10 17.57
CA GLN A 62 -15.67 -7.95 17.79
C GLN A 62 -15.31 -9.22 18.56
N HIS A 63 -14.29 -9.96 18.11
CA HIS A 63 -13.80 -11.17 18.79
C HIS A 63 -13.42 -10.91 20.25
N LEU A 64 -12.76 -9.78 20.54
CA LEU A 64 -12.37 -9.44 21.91
C LEU A 64 -13.55 -9.04 22.79
N LEU A 65 -14.63 -8.51 22.21
CA LEU A 65 -15.88 -8.19 22.91
C LEU A 65 -16.73 -9.42 23.18
N ASP A 66 -16.82 -10.35 22.21
CA ASP A 66 -17.58 -11.59 22.33
C ASP A 66 -16.93 -12.56 23.33
N PHE A 67 -15.60 -12.52 23.42
CA PHE A 67 -14.82 -13.35 24.32
C PHE A 67 -13.99 -12.47 25.27
N PRO A 68 -14.61 -11.76 26.22
CA PRO A 68 -13.88 -10.87 27.11
C PRO A 68 -12.95 -11.66 28.04
N ARG A 69 -11.77 -11.10 28.31
CA ARG A 69 -10.84 -11.68 29.28
C ARG A 69 -11.43 -11.60 30.70
N GLN A 70 -11.16 -12.60 31.53
CA GLN A 70 -11.54 -12.60 32.95
C GLN A 70 -10.47 -11.93 33.81
N ASP A 71 -9.19 -12.15 33.47
CA ASP A 71 -8.04 -11.65 34.22
C ASP A 71 -7.21 -10.66 33.39
N PRO A 72 -6.53 -9.70 34.05
CA PRO A 72 -5.47 -8.89 33.45
C PRO A 72 -4.42 -9.74 32.74
N GLY A 73 -3.92 -9.29 31.59
CA GLY A 73 -2.96 -10.09 30.84
C GLY A 73 -2.38 -9.43 29.59
N PRO A 74 -1.55 -10.16 28.83
CA PRO A 74 -0.95 -9.69 27.59
C PRO A 74 -1.99 -9.47 26.48
N ALA A 75 -1.53 -8.89 25.37
CA ALA A 75 -2.33 -8.72 24.16
C ALA A 75 -2.79 -10.06 23.59
N ARG A 76 -3.99 -10.06 23.00
CA ARG A 76 -4.61 -11.21 22.33
C ARG A 76 -4.69 -11.05 20.81
N ALA A 77 -4.51 -9.82 20.32
CA ALA A 77 -4.40 -9.56 18.89
C ALA A 77 -3.09 -8.82 18.55
N LEU A 78 -2.45 -9.23 17.46
CA LEU A 78 -1.24 -8.62 16.94
C LEU A 78 -1.44 -8.17 15.50
N ILE A 79 -1.15 -6.90 15.22
CA ILE A 79 -1.14 -6.32 13.87
C ILE A 79 0.29 -5.90 13.51
N LEU A 80 0.86 -6.55 12.51
CA LEU A 80 2.18 -6.22 11.97
C LEU A 80 2.04 -5.28 10.77
N THR A 81 2.85 -4.22 10.78
CA THR A 81 2.89 -3.20 9.73
C THR A 81 4.35 -2.90 9.32
N PRO A 82 4.62 -2.54 8.05
CA PRO A 82 5.99 -2.30 7.57
C PRO A 82 6.66 -1.03 8.12
N THR A 83 5.90 -0.02 8.54
CA THR A 83 6.47 1.27 8.96
C THR A 83 5.85 1.76 10.26
N ARG A 84 6.61 2.58 10.99
CA ARG A 84 6.16 3.17 12.25
C ARG A 84 4.96 4.07 12.05
N GLU A 85 4.98 4.84 10.97
CA GLU A 85 3.89 5.75 10.62
C GLU A 85 2.60 4.99 10.33
N LEU A 86 2.69 3.85 9.64
CA LEU A 86 1.52 3.02 9.40
C LEU A 86 1.02 2.37 10.70
N ALA A 87 1.93 1.88 11.56
CA ALA A 87 1.55 1.35 12.87
C ALA A 87 0.76 2.36 13.71
N ILE A 88 1.22 3.63 13.74
CA ILE A 88 0.52 4.71 14.46
C ILE A 88 -0.86 4.95 13.83
N GLN A 89 -0.94 5.08 12.51
CA GLN A 89 -2.23 5.27 11.81
C GLN A 89 -3.22 4.14 12.08
N VAL A 90 -2.75 2.89 12.02
CA VAL A 90 -3.58 1.71 12.28
C VAL A 90 -4.03 1.68 13.74
N ALA A 91 -3.14 2.01 14.69
CA ALA A 91 -3.49 2.07 16.10
C ALA A 91 -4.49 3.19 16.41
N ASP A 92 -4.34 4.36 15.80
CA ASP A 92 -5.27 5.49 15.99
C ASP A 92 -6.64 5.17 15.40
N GLN A 93 -6.70 4.53 14.22
CA GLN A 93 -7.95 4.03 13.66
C GLN A 93 -8.58 2.95 14.54
N ALA A 94 -7.79 2.03 15.08
CA ALA A 94 -8.28 1.02 16.01
C ALA A 94 -8.83 1.64 17.29
N ARG A 95 -8.17 2.66 17.86
CA ARG A 95 -8.67 3.38 19.05
C ARG A 95 -9.95 4.15 18.75
N ALA A 96 -10.06 4.74 17.57
CA ALA A 96 -11.27 5.42 17.14
C ALA A 96 -12.45 4.44 17.02
N LEU A 97 -12.23 3.27 16.43
CA LEU A 97 -13.23 2.20 16.32
C LEU A 97 -13.56 1.56 17.68
N ALA A 98 -12.60 1.53 18.61
CA ALA A 98 -12.77 0.99 19.96
C ALA A 98 -13.20 2.04 21.00
N LYS A 99 -13.47 3.29 20.61
CA LYS A 99 -13.68 4.44 21.51
C LYS A 99 -14.73 4.21 22.60
N ASN A 100 -15.77 3.44 22.27
CA ASN A 100 -16.88 3.13 23.18
C ASN A 100 -16.69 1.80 23.94
N THR A 101 -15.49 1.24 23.93
CA THR A 101 -15.11 -0.01 24.59
C THR A 101 -13.99 0.22 25.61
N ASP A 102 -13.72 -0.77 26.47
CA ASP A 102 -12.60 -0.72 27.42
C ASP A 102 -11.28 -1.25 26.83
N LEU A 103 -11.29 -1.71 25.58
CA LEU A 103 -10.16 -2.34 24.91
C LEU A 103 -8.97 -1.37 24.79
N LYS A 104 -7.78 -1.86 25.13
CA LYS A 104 -6.53 -1.08 25.11
C LYS A 104 -5.66 -1.46 23.91
N ILE A 105 -5.24 -0.45 23.18
CA ILE A 105 -4.44 -0.58 21.94
C ILE A 105 -3.12 0.17 22.09
N ILE A 106 -2.02 -0.55 21.88
CA ILE A 106 -0.66 0.00 21.98
C ILE A 106 0.12 -0.17 20.69
N THR A 107 1.14 0.67 20.54
CA THR A 107 2.06 0.63 19.40
C THR A 107 3.45 0.23 19.84
N ILE A 108 4.05 -0.79 19.21
CA ILE A 108 5.45 -1.17 19.42
C ILE A 108 6.23 -0.86 18.15
N THR A 109 6.85 0.30 18.12
CA THR A 109 7.67 0.76 16.99
C THR A 109 9.02 1.28 17.48
N GLY A 110 10.03 1.31 16.61
CA GLY A 110 11.32 1.88 16.99
C GLY A 110 11.24 3.38 17.24
N GLY A 111 12.22 3.95 17.95
CA GLY A 111 12.25 5.40 18.22
C GLY A 111 11.43 5.85 19.43
N ILE A 112 10.62 4.96 20.02
CA ILE A 112 10.05 5.12 21.36
C ILE A 112 11.03 4.47 22.37
N SER A 113 11.21 5.12 23.52
CA SER A 113 12.13 4.64 24.55
C SER A 113 11.68 3.28 25.11
N TYR A 114 12.65 2.44 25.50
CA TYR A 114 12.33 1.15 26.13
C TYR A 114 11.56 1.31 27.44
N GLN A 115 11.82 2.40 28.16
CA GLN A 115 11.25 2.65 29.47
C GLN A 115 9.74 2.96 29.37
N GLU A 116 9.35 3.75 28.38
CA GLU A 116 7.93 4.01 28.08
C GLU A 116 7.18 2.71 27.71
N HIS A 117 7.78 1.86 26.86
CA HIS A 117 7.15 0.58 26.52
C HIS A 117 7.06 -0.36 27.72
N ALA A 118 8.07 -0.41 28.60
CA ALA A 118 8.05 -1.28 29.76
C ALA A 118 6.90 -0.93 30.72
N GLU A 119 6.65 0.37 30.94
CA GLU A 119 5.52 0.79 31.79
C GLU A 119 4.16 0.40 31.17
N ILE A 120 4.03 0.56 29.86
CA ILE A 120 2.78 0.25 29.14
C ILE A 120 2.55 -1.27 29.06
N LEU A 121 3.60 -2.05 28.78
CA LEU A 121 3.54 -3.51 28.70
C LEU A 121 3.35 -4.18 30.06
N GLY A 122 3.67 -3.49 31.16
CA GLY A 122 3.32 -3.92 32.51
C GLY A 122 1.82 -3.80 32.83
N LYS A 123 1.03 -3.14 31.96
CA LYS A 123 -0.42 -3.00 32.08
C LYS A 123 -1.11 -3.93 31.08
N THR A 124 -2.40 -4.23 31.31
CA THR A 124 -3.18 -5.05 30.39
C THR A 124 -3.35 -4.34 29.05
N GLN A 125 -3.06 -5.07 27.97
CA GLN A 125 -3.24 -4.63 26.60
C GLN A 125 -4.08 -5.66 25.85
N ASP A 126 -4.91 -5.23 24.91
CA ASP A 126 -5.76 -6.11 24.12
C ASP A 126 -5.24 -6.30 22.71
N ILE A 127 -4.81 -5.20 22.08
CA ILE A 127 -4.27 -5.17 20.72
C ILE A 127 -2.90 -4.51 20.71
N VAL A 128 -1.95 -5.15 20.03
CA VAL A 128 -0.63 -4.58 19.74
C VAL A 128 -0.51 -4.31 18.24
N VAL A 129 -0.17 -3.08 17.87
CA VAL A 129 0.20 -2.72 16.50
C VAL A 129 1.71 -2.48 16.46
N ALA A 130 2.44 -3.23 15.65
CA ALA A 130 3.90 -3.23 15.72
C ALA A 130 4.59 -3.23 14.36
N THR A 131 5.84 -2.76 14.37
CA THR A 131 6.79 -3.03 13.29
C THR A 131 7.58 -4.30 13.59
N PRO A 132 7.76 -5.24 12.62
CA PRO A 132 8.37 -6.55 12.88
C PRO A 132 9.71 -6.50 13.61
N GLY A 133 10.64 -5.66 13.16
CA GLY A 133 11.98 -5.58 13.76
C GLY A 133 11.94 -5.19 15.24
N ARG A 134 11.18 -4.16 15.60
CA ARG A 134 11.08 -3.72 17.00
C ARG A 134 10.40 -4.76 17.87
N LEU A 135 9.33 -5.40 17.39
CA LEU A 135 8.65 -6.43 18.18
C LEU A 135 9.57 -7.64 18.42
N MET A 136 10.35 -8.03 17.41
CA MET A 136 11.29 -9.14 17.53
C MET A 136 12.31 -8.88 18.65
N GLU A 137 12.85 -7.65 18.77
CA GLU A 137 13.75 -7.29 19.89
C GLU A 137 13.09 -7.50 21.27
N TYR A 138 11.78 -7.26 21.39
CA TYR A 138 11.05 -7.46 22.65
C TYR A 138 10.79 -8.93 22.93
N VAL A 139 10.48 -9.71 21.89
CA VAL A 139 10.28 -11.15 22.03
C VAL A 139 11.60 -11.85 22.38
N GLU A 140 12.71 -11.49 21.72
CA GLU A 140 14.05 -12.03 22.01
C GLU A 140 14.54 -11.64 23.41
N GLY A 141 14.17 -10.43 23.87
CA GLY A 141 14.46 -9.97 25.23
C GLY A 141 13.51 -10.52 26.30
N GLU A 142 12.59 -11.43 25.95
CA GLU A 142 11.55 -11.99 26.84
C GLU A 142 10.65 -10.92 27.49
N ARG A 143 10.49 -9.77 26.82
CA ARG A 143 9.67 -8.63 27.27
C ARG A 143 8.27 -8.61 26.66
N PHE A 144 8.02 -9.48 25.68
CA PHE A 144 6.72 -9.61 25.03
C PHE A 144 6.42 -11.09 24.80
N ASP A 145 5.25 -11.53 25.26
CA ASP A 145 4.81 -12.92 25.13
C ASP A 145 3.78 -13.07 24.00
N CYS A 146 4.15 -13.78 22.95
CA CYS A 146 3.28 -14.07 21.81
C CYS A 146 2.29 -15.23 22.05
N ARG A 147 2.42 -15.98 23.16
CA ARG A 147 1.60 -17.19 23.39
C ARG A 147 0.11 -16.89 23.56
N ALA A 148 -0.22 -15.69 24.03
CA ALA A 148 -1.60 -15.24 24.22
C ALA A 148 -2.22 -14.66 22.93
N ILE A 149 -1.45 -14.51 21.85
CA ILE A 149 -1.97 -14.00 20.59
C ILE A 149 -2.88 -15.05 19.96
N GLU A 150 -4.16 -14.70 19.86
CA GLU A 150 -5.22 -15.46 19.23
C GLU A 150 -5.42 -15.05 17.76
N SER A 151 -5.12 -13.80 17.41
CA SER A 151 -5.29 -13.29 16.06
C SER A 151 -4.06 -12.53 15.58
N LEU A 152 -3.57 -12.89 14.39
CA LEU A 152 -2.42 -12.25 13.74
C LEU A 152 -2.83 -11.59 12.44
N VAL A 153 -2.53 -10.31 12.28
CA VAL A 153 -2.76 -9.56 11.04
C VAL A 153 -1.45 -9.05 10.47
N LEU A 154 -1.27 -9.23 9.17
CA LEU A 154 -0.18 -8.61 8.40
C LEU A 154 -0.77 -7.57 7.46
N ASP A 155 -0.54 -6.29 7.73
CA ASP A 155 -0.92 -5.22 6.81
C ASP A 155 0.26 -4.79 5.93
N GLU A 156 -0.03 -4.55 4.66
CA GLU A 156 0.96 -4.28 3.61
C GLU A 156 2.09 -5.34 3.58
N ALA A 157 1.71 -6.61 3.54
CA ALA A 157 2.64 -7.75 3.57
C ALA A 157 3.68 -7.73 2.43
N ASP A 158 3.30 -7.25 1.24
CA ASP A 158 4.21 -7.07 0.11
C ASP A 158 5.31 -6.06 0.43
N ARG A 159 4.97 -5.00 1.16
CA ARG A 159 5.94 -4.01 1.63
C ARG A 159 6.87 -4.55 2.70
N MET A 160 6.37 -5.39 3.61
CA MET A 160 7.23 -6.03 4.60
C MET A 160 8.31 -6.89 3.93
N LEU A 161 7.95 -7.63 2.89
CA LEU A 161 8.91 -8.39 2.07
C LEU A 161 9.91 -7.49 1.35
N ASP A 162 9.43 -6.43 0.70
CA ASP A 162 10.28 -5.45 0.00
C ASP A 162 11.28 -4.75 0.93
N MET A 163 10.96 -4.64 2.23
CA MET A 163 11.82 -4.05 3.25
C MET A 163 12.73 -5.07 3.94
N GLY A 164 12.68 -6.34 3.53
CA GLY A 164 13.51 -7.40 4.10
C GLY A 164 13.02 -7.92 5.44
N PHE A 165 11.78 -7.61 5.85
CA PHE A 165 11.20 -8.12 7.09
C PHE A 165 10.68 -9.56 7.00
N GLY A 166 10.81 -10.22 5.84
CA GLY A 166 10.41 -11.61 5.61
C GLY A 166 10.77 -12.56 6.77
N PRO A 167 12.06 -12.70 7.11
CA PRO A 167 12.49 -13.59 8.19
C PRO A 167 11.93 -13.22 9.57
N ALA A 168 11.82 -11.92 9.87
CA ALA A 168 11.27 -11.46 11.15
C ALA A 168 9.77 -11.75 11.26
N VAL A 169 9.02 -11.57 10.17
CA VAL A 169 7.59 -11.87 10.10
C VAL A 169 7.35 -13.37 10.25
N GLU A 170 8.13 -14.22 9.56
CA GLU A 170 8.04 -15.68 9.70
C GLU A 170 8.30 -16.12 11.15
N ARG A 171 9.35 -15.58 11.78
CA ARG A 171 9.66 -15.88 13.17
C ARG A 171 8.55 -15.44 14.12
N LEU A 172 8.07 -14.20 14.01
CA LEU A 172 6.96 -13.71 14.83
C LEU A 172 5.68 -14.53 14.65
N SER A 173 5.39 -14.98 13.43
CA SER A 173 4.28 -15.90 13.16
C SER A 173 4.44 -17.22 13.89
N ASN A 174 5.66 -17.78 13.91
CA ASN A 174 5.96 -19.01 14.65
C ASN A 174 5.85 -18.83 16.17
N GLU A 175 6.22 -17.66 16.70
CA GLU A 175 6.04 -17.32 18.13
C GLU A 175 4.54 -17.21 18.48
N CYS A 176 3.72 -16.76 17.53
CA CYS A 176 2.25 -16.76 17.61
C CYS A 176 1.66 -18.15 17.27
N ARG A 177 2.24 -19.25 17.78
CA ARG A 177 1.85 -20.63 17.43
C ARG A 177 0.43 -21.03 17.83
N TRP A 178 -0.14 -20.36 18.83
CA TRP A 178 -1.48 -20.67 19.36
C TRP A 178 -2.60 -19.83 18.76
N ARG A 179 -2.26 -18.96 17.79
CA ARG A 179 -3.23 -18.14 17.08
C ARG A 179 -4.29 -19.03 16.42
N LYS A 180 -5.54 -18.57 16.48
CA LYS A 180 -6.71 -19.20 15.88
C LYS A 180 -7.00 -18.64 14.48
N GLN A 181 -6.64 -17.38 14.26
CA GLN A 181 -6.91 -16.69 13.01
C GLN A 181 -5.68 -15.91 12.53
N SER A 182 -5.47 -15.93 11.23
CA SER A 182 -4.49 -15.12 10.52
C SER A 182 -5.13 -14.38 9.35
N MET A 183 -4.85 -13.09 9.24
CA MET A 183 -5.31 -12.29 8.10
C MET A 183 -4.15 -11.56 7.44
N LEU A 184 -4.01 -11.71 6.12
CA LEU A 184 -2.94 -11.11 5.34
C LEU A 184 -3.53 -10.11 4.34
N PHE A 185 -3.14 -8.85 4.47
CA PHE A 185 -3.54 -7.77 3.59
C PHE A 185 -2.37 -7.28 2.76
N SER A 186 -2.58 -7.20 1.46
CA SER A 186 -1.57 -6.73 0.51
C SER A 186 -2.20 -5.91 -0.61
N ALA A 187 -1.43 -4.99 -1.21
CA ALA A 187 -1.89 -4.35 -2.44
C ALA A 187 -1.74 -5.29 -3.65
N THR A 188 -0.83 -6.26 -3.54
CA THR A 188 -0.50 -7.22 -4.61
C THR A 188 -0.45 -8.65 -4.06
N LEU A 189 -1.05 -9.60 -4.77
CA LEU A 189 -0.91 -11.04 -4.47
C LEU A 189 0.20 -11.69 -5.30
N GLU A 190 0.88 -10.92 -6.14
CA GLU A 190 1.93 -11.41 -7.01
C GLU A 190 3.28 -11.43 -6.28
N GLY A 191 4.04 -12.51 -6.50
CA GLY A 191 5.41 -12.63 -6.02
C GLY A 191 5.62 -13.83 -5.09
N LYS A 192 6.80 -14.45 -5.20
CA LYS A 192 7.13 -15.66 -4.44
C LYS A 192 7.05 -15.46 -2.91
N GLY A 193 7.41 -14.27 -2.42
CA GLY A 193 7.36 -13.98 -0.99
C GLY A 193 5.92 -13.96 -0.44
N ILE A 194 4.96 -13.38 -1.17
CA ILE A 194 3.55 -13.39 -0.76
C ILE A 194 2.98 -14.80 -0.79
N GLN A 195 3.32 -15.58 -1.82
CA GLN A 195 2.92 -16.98 -1.90
C GLN A 195 3.49 -17.79 -0.72
N GLY A 196 4.76 -17.56 -0.36
CA GLY A 196 5.38 -18.19 0.82
C GLY A 196 4.71 -17.77 2.13
N PHE A 197 4.35 -16.50 2.28
CA PHE A 197 3.58 -16.04 3.43
C PHE A 197 2.19 -16.68 3.50
N LYS A 198 1.49 -16.78 2.38
CA LYS A 198 0.20 -17.48 2.32
C LYS A 198 0.32 -18.92 2.80
N GLU A 199 1.30 -19.66 2.29
CA GLU A 199 1.52 -21.08 2.61
C GLU A 199 1.95 -21.31 4.05
N THR A 200 2.74 -20.40 4.63
CA THR A 200 3.26 -20.54 5.99
C THR A 200 2.32 -19.98 7.06
N LEU A 201 1.60 -18.90 6.77
CA LEU A 201 0.82 -18.17 7.79
C LEU A 201 -0.67 -18.53 7.80
N LEU A 202 -1.24 -18.92 6.65
CA LEU A 202 -2.69 -19.09 6.49
C LEU A 202 -3.08 -20.56 6.28
N THR A 203 -4.25 -20.93 6.80
CA THR A 203 -4.88 -22.26 6.67
C THR A 203 -6.25 -22.14 6.01
N ASP A 204 -6.42 -22.71 4.82
CA ASP A 204 -7.65 -22.60 4.00
C ASP A 204 -8.26 -21.17 3.99
N PRO A 205 -7.48 -20.14 3.59
CA PRO A 205 -7.92 -18.77 3.70
C PRO A 205 -9.01 -18.45 2.69
N VAL A 206 -9.96 -17.60 3.11
CA VAL A 206 -10.85 -16.93 2.18
C VAL A 206 -10.06 -15.89 1.39
N GLU A 207 -10.05 -16.04 0.07
CA GLU A 207 -9.37 -15.10 -0.83
C GLU A 207 -10.33 -14.01 -1.29
N VAL A 208 -10.07 -12.78 -0.85
CA VAL A 208 -10.84 -11.61 -1.23
C VAL A 208 -9.98 -10.71 -2.10
N THR A 209 -10.44 -10.39 -3.31
CA THR A 209 -9.79 -9.42 -4.18
C THR A 209 -10.75 -8.29 -4.49
N ALA A 210 -10.49 -7.12 -3.91
CA ALA A 210 -11.23 -5.91 -4.23
C ALA A 210 -10.46 -5.12 -5.29
N GLU A 211 -11.00 -5.06 -6.50
CA GLU A 211 -10.57 -4.06 -7.45
C GLU A 211 -10.97 -2.66 -6.96
N PRO A 212 -10.14 -1.62 -7.16
CA PRO A 212 -10.59 -0.27 -6.91
C PRO A 212 -11.85 0.00 -7.75
N PRO A 213 -12.89 0.62 -7.19
CA PRO A 213 -14.10 0.94 -7.93
C PRO A 213 -13.75 1.61 -9.27
N ARG A 214 -14.44 1.28 -10.36
CA ARG A 214 -14.19 1.91 -11.68
C ARG A 214 -14.17 3.44 -11.62
N ARG A 215 -14.93 4.02 -10.68
CA ARG A 215 -14.98 5.47 -10.40
C ARG A 215 -13.69 6.00 -9.77
N GLU A 216 -12.95 5.19 -9.03
CA GLU A 216 -11.65 5.51 -8.42
C GLU A 216 -10.47 5.34 -9.37
N ARG A 217 -10.50 4.33 -10.26
CA ARG A 217 -9.49 4.16 -11.34
C ARG A 217 -9.33 5.42 -12.19
N LYS A 218 -10.36 6.26 -12.32
CA LYS A 218 -10.34 7.52 -13.08
C LYS A 218 -10.17 8.79 -12.23
N LYS A 219 -9.93 8.69 -10.91
CA LYS A 219 -9.72 9.88 -10.07
C LYS A 219 -8.32 10.47 -10.24
N ILE A 220 -7.34 9.63 -10.59
CA ILE A 220 -5.96 10.06 -10.82
C ILE A 220 -5.77 10.30 -12.32
N THR A 221 -5.56 11.55 -12.71
CA THR A 221 -5.17 11.89 -14.08
C THR A 221 -3.66 11.68 -14.20
N GLN A 222 -3.25 10.82 -15.13
CA GLN A 222 -1.85 10.44 -15.29
C GLN A 222 -1.29 10.96 -16.60
N TRP A 223 -0.09 11.54 -16.58
CA TRP A 223 0.69 11.85 -17.77
C TRP A 223 2.18 11.84 -17.47
N TYR A 224 3.00 11.89 -18.52
CA TYR A 224 4.43 12.03 -18.37
C TYR A 224 5.00 13.06 -19.34
N TYR A 225 6.10 13.70 -18.91
CA TYR A 225 6.92 14.57 -19.75
C TYR A 225 8.23 13.88 -20.03
N ARG A 226 8.68 13.95 -21.29
CA ARG A 226 10.02 13.50 -21.66
C ARG A 226 11.02 14.62 -21.40
N CYS A 227 12.16 14.26 -20.83
CA CYS A 227 13.32 15.13 -20.69
C CYS A 227 14.51 14.55 -21.45
N ASP A 228 15.32 15.44 -22.01
CA ASP A 228 16.53 15.07 -22.76
C ASP A 228 17.71 14.84 -21.80
N ASP A 229 17.78 15.66 -20.75
CA ASP A 229 18.82 15.64 -19.73
C ASP A 229 18.28 16.11 -18.37
N MET A 230 19.19 16.17 -17.38
CA MET A 230 18.86 16.57 -16.01
C MET A 230 18.46 18.04 -15.88
N ASN A 231 19.02 18.95 -16.68
CA ASN A 231 18.68 20.37 -16.63
C ASN A 231 17.27 20.60 -17.16
N HIS A 232 16.93 19.94 -18.26
CA HIS A 232 15.56 19.91 -18.79
C HIS A 232 14.59 19.31 -17.76
N LYS A 233 15.00 18.24 -17.06
CA LYS A 233 14.21 17.62 -15.99
C LYS A 233 13.92 18.59 -14.83
N TYR A 234 14.90 19.37 -14.39
CA TYR A 234 14.70 20.41 -13.38
C TYR A 234 13.80 21.54 -13.88
N ALA A 235 13.95 21.98 -15.13
CA ALA A 235 13.11 23.02 -15.72
C ALA A 235 11.63 22.59 -15.80
N LEU A 236 11.36 21.34 -16.19
CA LEU A 236 10.02 20.77 -16.19
C LEU A 236 9.44 20.72 -14.78
N LEU A 237 10.20 20.23 -13.80
CA LEU A 237 9.74 20.19 -12.41
C LEU A 237 9.35 21.59 -11.92
N LYS A 238 10.21 22.59 -12.19
CA LYS A 238 9.95 23.98 -11.79
C LYS A 238 8.62 24.50 -12.35
N SER A 239 8.38 24.35 -13.66
CA SER A 239 7.12 24.81 -14.27
C SER A 239 5.91 24.07 -13.69
N ILE A 240 6.02 22.75 -13.44
CA ILE A 240 4.93 21.98 -12.81
C ILE A 240 4.63 22.51 -11.39
N LEU A 241 5.66 22.78 -10.59
CA LEU A 241 5.51 23.29 -9.23
C LEU A 241 4.96 24.72 -9.18
N ALA A 242 5.29 25.56 -10.17
CA ALA A 242 4.80 26.94 -10.26
C ALA A 242 3.36 27.03 -10.77
N ASP A 243 3.03 26.29 -11.84
CA ASP A 243 1.83 26.56 -12.64
C ASP A 243 0.70 25.56 -12.40
N GLN A 244 1.02 24.36 -11.88
CA GLN A 244 0.07 23.24 -11.83
C GLN A 244 -0.17 22.72 -10.41
N ALA A 245 0.86 22.69 -9.56
CA ALA A 245 0.82 21.97 -8.30
C ALA A 245 0.65 22.87 -7.06
N ASN A 246 -0.52 22.76 -6.41
CA ASN A 246 -0.77 23.48 -5.15
C ASN A 246 -0.11 22.81 -3.95
N ARG A 247 -0.11 21.47 -3.92
CA ARG A 247 0.54 20.64 -2.90
C ARG A 247 1.02 19.34 -3.53
N ALA A 248 2.31 19.04 -3.43
CA ALA A 248 2.90 17.90 -4.13
C ALA A 248 3.88 17.06 -3.30
N ILE A 249 3.88 15.76 -3.57
CA ILE A 249 4.97 14.86 -3.17
C ILE A 249 5.83 14.57 -4.41
N ILE A 250 7.13 14.76 -4.28
CA ILE A 250 8.11 14.56 -5.34
C ILE A 250 9.00 13.38 -4.95
N PHE A 251 8.89 12.30 -5.71
CA PHE A 251 9.63 11.08 -5.47
C PHE A 251 10.94 11.03 -6.25
N VAL A 252 12.02 10.77 -5.52
CA VAL A 252 13.37 10.59 -6.05
C VAL A 252 13.91 9.21 -5.66
N LYS A 253 14.82 8.68 -6.48
CA LYS A 253 15.30 7.31 -6.33
C LYS A 253 16.33 7.13 -5.22
N THR A 254 17.19 8.13 -5.01
CA THR A 254 18.33 8.03 -4.08
C THR A 254 18.43 9.24 -3.16
N ARG A 255 19.21 9.11 -2.08
CA ARG A 255 19.44 10.17 -1.10
C ARG A 255 20.29 11.30 -1.68
N GLU A 256 21.25 10.95 -2.52
CA GLU A 256 22.10 11.89 -3.24
C GLU A 256 21.26 12.73 -4.21
N ARG A 257 20.32 12.09 -4.91
CA ARG A 257 19.37 12.80 -5.77
C ARG A 257 18.46 13.73 -4.95
N LEU A 258 17.99 13.28 -3.79
CA LEU A 258 17.19 14.10 -2.88
C LEU A 258 17.97 15.35 -2.45
N ALA A 259 19.23 15.18 -2.04
CA ALA A 259 20.09 16.27 -1.61
C ALA A 259 20.34 17.28 -2.74
N ALA A 260 20.71 16.80 -3.94
CA ALA A 260 20.93 17.65 -5.11
C ALA A 260 19.66 18.42 -5.51
N LEU A 261 18.50 17.74 -5.55
CA LEU A 261 17.24 18.39 -5.89
C LEU A 261 16.82 19.42 -4.84
N ARG A 262 17.07 19.14 -3.55
CA ARG A 262 16.82 20.10 -2.47
C ARG A 262 17.63 21.38 -2.64
N GLU A 263 18.93 21.25 -2.94
CA GLU A 263 19.80 22.40 -3.17
C GLU A 263 19.33 23.23 -4.37
N GLU A 264 18.96 22.58 -5.46
CA GLU A 264 18.45 23.25 -6.66
C GLU A 264 17.14 24.01 -6.39
N LEU A 265 16.17 23.37 -5.73
CA LEU A 265 14.90 24.03 -5.37
C LEU A 265 15.11 25.19 -4.39
N THR A 266 16.05 25.04 -3.45
CA THR A 266 16.41 26.12 -2.50
C THR A 266 17.00 27.32 -3.23
N ARG A 267 17.91 27.09 -4.19
CA ARG A 267 18.49 28.15 -5.03
C ARG A 267 17.42 28.91 -5.81
N GLN A 268 16.36 28.21 -6.21
CA GLN A 268 15.20 28.78 -6.90
C GLN A 268 14.15 29.37 -5.95
N LYS A 269 14.42 29.44 -4.63
CA LYS A 269 13.53 29.95 -3.58
C LYS A 269 12.20 29.17 -3.46
N ILE A 270 12.21 27.88 -3.80
CA ILE A 270 11.07 26.98 -3.65
C ILE A 270 11.22 26.22 -2.33
N SER A 271 10.40 26.56 -1.33
CA SER A 271 10.41 25.91 -0.02
C SER A 271 9.86 24.48 -0.11
N CYS A 272 10.64 23.52 0.37
CA CYS A 272 10.28 22.10 0.39
C CYS A 272 10.64 21.48 1.73
N ALA A 273 9.78 20.59 2.24
CA ALA A 273 10.12 19.64 3.27
C ALA A 273 10.75 18.41 2.60
N TRP A 274 11.49 17.60 3.36
CA TRP A 274 12.05 16.37 2.82
C TRP A 274 12.14 15.26 3.86
N ILE A 275 12.10 14.03 3.37
CA ILE A 275 12.17 12.82 4.18
C ILE A 275 13.04 11.77 3.49
N GLN A 276 13.87 11.09 4.27
CA GLN A 276 14.71 9.98 3.83
C GLN A 276 14.80 8.90 4.93
N GLY A 277 15.22 7.70 4.57
CA GLY A 277 15.16 6.53 5.47
C GLY A 277 15.92 6.68 6.80
N GLU A 278 17.13 7.24 6.79
CA GLU A 278 17.97 7.41 8.00
C GLU A 278 17.73 8.73 8.75
N MET A 279 16.61 9.38 8.53
CA MET A 279 16.32 10.63 9.22
C MET A 279 15.89 10.37 10.67
N ALA A 280 16.41 11.16 11.61
CA ALA A 280 15.97 11.10 13.01
C ALA A 280 14.44 11.30 13.09
N GLN A 281 13.77 10.51 13.93
CA GLN A 281 12.29 10.44 13.95
C GLN A 281 11.66 11.81 14.21
N ALA A 282 12.16 12.58 15.19
CA ALA A 282 11.65 13.91 15.50
C ALA A 282 11.68 14.86 14.28
N LYS A 283 12.76 14.81 13.48
CA LYS A 283 12.86 15.58 12.24
C LYS A 283 11.84 15.10 11.20
N ARG A 284 11.61 13.78 11.11
CA ARG A 284 10.64 13.19 10.18
C ARG A 284 9.22 13.58 10.54
N THR A 285 8.85 13.48 11.81
CA THR A 285 7.54 13.92 12.32
C THR A 285 7.34 15.40 12.02
N ASN A 286 8.31 16.26 12.34
CA ASN A 286 8.22 17.69 12.04
C ASN A 286 8.08 17.97 10.52
N ALA A 287 8.84 17.29 9.67
CA ALA A 287 8.71 17.46 8.21
C ALA A 287 7.32 17.07 7.69
N ILE A 288 6.75 15.98 8.22
CA ILE A 288 5.40 15.52 7.86
C ILE A 288 4.34 16.49 8.40
N GLU A 289 4.48 16.97 9.63
CA GLU A 289 3.56 17.95 10.24
C GLU A 289 3.51 19.25 9.44
N ARG A 290 4.67 19.84 9.14
CA ARG A 290 4.77 21.08 8.35
C ARG A 290 4.16 20.93 6.95
N PHE A 291 4.30 19.76 6.35
CA PHE A 291 3.67 19.45 5.07
C PHE A 291 2.15 19.23 5.19
N SER A 292 1.71 18.54 6.25
CA SER A 292 0.30 18.22 6.48
C SER A 292 -0.51 19.46 6.84
N SER A 293 0.04 20.32 7.71
CA SER A 293 -0.56 21.60 8.12
C SER A 293 -0.67 22.61 6.97
N GLY A 294 0.17 22.46 5.94
CA GLY A 294 0.25 23.39 4.82
C GLY A 294 1.20 24.54 5.00
N GLU A 295 2.03 24.52 6.06
CA GLU A 295 3.16 25.44 6.19
C GLU A 295 4.13 25.27 5.00
N ILE A 296 4.33 24.02 4.56
CA ILE A 296 5.07 23.72 3.33
C ILE A 296 4.19 22.93 2.36
N ASN A 297 4.19 23.34 1.09
CA ASN A 297 3.37 22.74 0.05
C ASN A 297 4.05 21.60 -0.72
N PHE A 298 5.37 21.44 -0.61
CA PHE A 298 6.14 20.47 -1.38
C PHE A 298 6.96 19.55 -0.47
N LEU A 299 6.86 18.24 -0.70
CA LEU A 299 7.59 17.23 0.05
C LEU A 299 8.46 16.38 -0.89
N LEU A 300 9.77 16.43 -0.70
CA LEU A 300 10.73 15.54 -1.36
C LEU A 300 10.84 14.23 -0.58
N ALA A 301 10.73 13.08 -1.25
CA ALA A 301 10.81 11.79 -0.58
C ALA A 301 11.51 10.71 -1.41
N THR A 302 12.23 9.82 -0.73
CA THR A 302 12.57 8.51 -1.29
C THR A 302 11.43 7.51 -1.07
N ASP A 303 11.39 6.45 -1.88
CA ASP A 303 10.38 5.39 -1.77
C ASP A 303 10.24 4.84 -0.36
N VAL A 304 11.36 4.57 0.29
CA VAL A 304 11.39 4.00 1.65
C VAL A 304 10.77 4.98 2.64
N ALA A 305 11.07 6.27 2.52
CA ALA A 305 10.64 7.28 3.48
C ALA A 305 9.17 7.69 3.32
N ALA A 306 8.62 7.63 2.11
CA ALA A 306 7.24 8.02 1.84
C ALA A 306 6.21 6.88 1.96
N ARG A 307 6.65 5.64 2.25
CA ARG A 307 5.75 4.53 2.59
C ARG A 307 5.02 4.82 3.89
N GLY A 308 3.73 4.49 3.94
CA GLY A 308 2.89 4.73 5.12
C GLY A 308 2.56 6.21 5.41
N ILE A 309 2.97 7.16 4.57
CA ILE A 309 2.58 8.55 4.77
C ILE A 309 1.12 8.74 4.35
N ASP A 310 0.28 9.08 5.32
CA ASP A 310 -1.09 9.52 5.10
C ASP A 310 -1.18 11.01 5.30
N VAL A 311 -1.12 11.74 4.18
CA VAL A 311 -1.31 13.18 4.18
C VAL A 311 -2.52 13.48 3.31
N PRO A 312 -3.56 14.10 3.87
CA PRO A 312 -4.73 14.48 3.09
C PRO A 312 -4.37 15.58 2.09
N ASN A 313 -5.19 15.72 1.05
CA ASN A 313 -5.18 16.88 0.14
C ASN A 313 -3.92 17.05 -0.73
N ILE A 314 -3.19 15.97 -1.03
CA ILE A 314 -2.12 16.01 -2.03
C ILE A 314 -2.73 16.18 -3.42
N SER A 315 -2.44 17.29 -4.08
CA SER A 315 -2.94 17.59 -5.43
C SER A 315 -2.16 16.83 -6.51
N HIS A 316 -0.84 16.72 -6.34
CA HIS A 316 0.07 16.17 -7.33
C HIS A 316 1.04 15.15 -6.72
N VAL A 317 1.22 14.04 -7.39
CA VAL A 317 2.36 13.14 -7.18
C VAL A 317 3.29 13.28 -8.36
N ILE A 318 4.54 13.65 -8.12
CA ILE A 318 5.55 13.84 -9.16
C ILE A 318 6.60 12.75 -9.00
N ASN A 319 6.69 11.86 -9.97
CA ASN A 319 7.81 10.94 -10.11
C ASN A 319 8.94 11.70 -10.80
N PHE A 320 9.82 12.32 -10.02
CA PHE A 320 11.04 12.90 -10.56
C PHE A 320 11.89 11.78 -11.16
N ASP A 321 12.13 10.71 -10.41
CA ASP A 321 12.70 9.49 -10.97
C ASP A 321 11.64 8.39 -11.05
N LEU A 322 11.56 7.65 -12.16
CA LEU A 322 10.64 6.53 -12.26
C LEU A 322 11.04 5.37 -11.33
N PRO A 323 10.05 4.71 -10.67
CA PRO A 323 10.33 3.57 -9.81
C PRO A 323 10.63 2.32 -10.64
N ARG A 324 11.60 1.52 -10.19
CA ARG A 324 12.07 0.32 -10.92
C ARG A 324 10.99 -0.74 -11.16
N LYS A 325 10.02 -0.84 -10.26
CA LYS A 325 8.91 -1.80 -10.28
C LYS A 325 7.57 -1.05 -10.42
N ALA A 326 6.60 -1.69 -11.05
CA ALA A 326 5.30 -1.07 -11.39
C ALA A 326 4.32 -1.01 -10.21
N ASP A 327 4.40 -1.94 -9.27
CA ASP A 327 3.73 -1.91 -7.97
C ASP A 327 4.11 -0.64 -7.16
N VAL A 328 5.40 -0.29 -7.13
CA VAL A 328 5.88 0.94 -6.48
C VAL A 328 5.30 2.18 -7.15
N TYR A 329 5.14 2.18 -8.48
CA TYR A 329 4.47 3.27 -9.19
C TYR A 329 3.04 3.48 -8.70
N LEU A 330 2.24 2.41 -8.61
CA LEU A 330 0.88 2.48 -8.06
C LEU A 330 0.86 3.03 -6.63
N HIS A 331 1.80 2.59 -5.79
CA HIS A 331 1.93 3.07 -4.41
C HIS A 331 2.27 4.56 -4.29
N ARG A 332 3.07 5.09 -5.23
CA ARG A 332 3.38 6.51 -5.29
C ARG A 332 2.17 7.32 -5.71
N ILE A 333 1.54 6.97 -6.84
CA ILE A 333 0.41 7.75 -7.36
C ILE A 333 -0.81 7.67 -6.43
N GLY A 334 -0.96 6.58 -5.67
CA GLY A 334 -1.98 6.44 -4.61
C GLY A 334 -1.79 7.37 -3.39
N ARG A 335 -0.78 8.24 -3.39
CA ARG A 335 -0.66 9.33 -2.41
C ARG A 335 -1.58 10.50 -2.72
N THR A 336 -2.07 10.64 -3.96
CA THR A 336 -3.12 11.61 -4.31
C THR A 336 -4.50 10.92 -4.45
N ALA A 337 -5.53 11.69 -4.78
CA ALA A 337 -6.91 11.23 -5.00
C ALA A 337 -7.55 10.46 -3.83
N ARG A 338 -7.17 10.79 -2.59
CA ARG A 338 -7.74 10.21 -1.37
C ARG A 338 -9.09 10.85 -1.01
N ALA A 339 -9.89 10.14 -0.21
CA ALA A 339 -11.17 10.61 0.34
C ALA A 339 -12.12 11.21 -0.73
N GLY A 340 -12.24 10.55 -1.88
CA GLY A 340 -13.16 10.99 -2.93
C GLY A 340 -12.62 12.03 -3.91
N LYS A 341 -11.50 12.70 -3.60
CA LYS A 341 -10.96 13.81 -4.42
C LYS A 341 -10.29 13.32 -5.71
N LYS A 342 -10.18 14.21 -6.70
CA LYS A 342 -9.34 13.99 -7.88
C LYS A 342 -7.88 14.30 -7.56
N GLY A 343 -6.98 13.65 -8.30
CA GLY A 343 -5.54 13.81 -8.14
C GLY A 343 -4.82 13.77 -9.46
N ASN A 344 -3.59 14.28 -9.48
CA ASN A 344 -2.74 14.25 -10.66
C ASN A 344 -1.45 13.48 -10.38
N ALA A 345 -1.04 12.64 -11.32
CA ALA A 345 0.24 11.95 -11.27
C ALA A 345 1.07 12.28 -12.51
N VAL A 346 2.26 12.83 -12.28
CA VAL A 346 3.18 13.28 -13.32
C VAL A 346 4.48 12.51 -13.22
N SER A 347 4.97 12.00 -14.34
CA SER A 347 6.31 11.38 -14.40
C SER A 347 7.25 12.18 -15.30
N LEU A 348 8.49 12.36 -14.87
CA LEU A 348 9.57 12.88 -15.70
C LEU A 348 10.41 11.71 -16.20
N VAL A 349 10.50 11.58 -17.53
CA VAL A 349 11.02 10.35 -18.18
C VAL A 349 12.18 10.70 -19.09
N GLU A 350 13.36 10.23 -18.72
CA GLU A 350 14.55 10.31 -19.56
C GLU A 350 14.58 9.14 -20.57
N ALA A 351 15.45 9.22 -21.58
CA ALA A 351 15.53 8.19 -22.62
C ALA A 351 15.73 6.76 -22.07
N HIS A 352 16.53 6.61 -21.01
CA HIS A 352 16.80 5.32 -20.38
C HIS A 352 15.64 4.77 -19.54
N ASP A 353 14.70 5.63 -19.14
CA ASP A 353 13.53 5.25 -18.34
C ASP A 353 12.33 4.81 -19.20
N GLN A 354 12.35 5.07 -20.51
CA GLN A 354 11.22 4.81 -21.38
C GLN A 354 10.78 3.33 -21.38
N ALA A 355 11.71 2.38 -21.30
CA ALA A 355 11.38 0.95 -21.16
C ALA A 355 10.73 0.61 -19.80
N MET A 356 11.01 1.38 -18.76
CA MET A 356 10.37 1.27 -17.45
C MET A 356 8.95 1.81 -17.49
N MET A 357 8.74 2.96 -18.14
CA MET A 357 7.41 3.54 -18.36
C MET A 357 6.50 2.57 -19.13
N ASP A 358 7.03 1.95 -20.20
CA ASP A 358 6.28 0.95 -20.97
C ASP A 358 5.87 -0.28 -20.14
N ARG A 359 6.71 -0.69 -19.17
CA ARG A 359 6.37 -1.79 -18.25
C ARG A 359 5.27 -1.39 -17.27
N ILE A 360 5.31 -0.14 -16.78
CA ILE A 360 4.28 0.41 -15.91
C ILE A 360 2.92 0.46 -16.63
N CYS A 361 2.85 1.00 -17.85
CA CYS A 361 1.61 1.03 -18.63
C CYS A 361 1.02 -0.37 -18.87
N ARG A 362 1.88 -1.37 -19.17
CA ARG A 362 1.43 -2.76 -19.33
C ARG A 362 0.90 -3.37 -18.04
N TYR A 363 1.55 -3.11 -16.92
CA TYR A 363 1.12 -3.62 -15.61
C TYR A 363 -0.23 -3.03 -15.19
N MET A 364 -0.43 -1.72 -15.40
CA MET A 364 -1.70 -1.05 -15.11
C MET A 364 -2.80 -1.37 -16.14
N ASN A 365 -2.43 -1.98 -17.27
CA ASN A 365 -3.30 -2.14 -18.44
C ASN A 365 -3.95 -0.80 -18.87
N GLU A 366 -3.18 0.28 -18.78
CA GLU A 366 -3.60 1.65 -19.06
C GLU A 366 -2.46 2.42 -19.75
N ASP A 367 -2.79 3.19 -20.79
CA ASP A 367 -1.84 4.05 -21.48
C ASP A 367 -1.74 5.41 -20.79
N VAL A 368 -0.56 5.72 -20.26
CA VAL A 368 -0.25 7.06 -19.71
C VAL A 368 0.17 7.98 -20.86
N LYS A 369 -0.52 9.11 -21.03
CA LYS A 369 -0.29 10.02 -22.15
C LYS A 369 0.98 10.84 -21.98
N GLU A 370 1.71 11.02 -23.08
CA GLU A 370 2.80 12.01 -23.17
C GLU A 370 2.20 13.41 -23.28
N ARG A 371 2.75 14.37 -22.53
CA ARG A 371 2.42 15.80 -22.65
C ARG A 371 3.69 16.61 -22.86
N HIS A 372 3.51 17.88 -23.20
CA HIS A 372 4.59 18.84 -23.37
C HIS A 372 4.19 20.18 -22.73
N ILE A 373 5.17 20.86 -22.15
CA ILE A 373 5.03 22.25 -21.70
C ILE A 373 5.59 23.14 -22.81
N GLU A 374 4.91 24.24 -23.09
CA GLU A 374 5.38 25.21 -24.09
C GLU A 374 6.76 25.75 -23.70
N GLY A 375 7.68 25.84 -24.67
CA GLY A 375 9.08 26.20 -24.40
C GLY A 375 9.97 25.09 -23.82
N LEU A 376 9.40 23.96 -23.37
CA LEU A 376 10.13 22.81 -22.78
C LEU A 376 9.79 21.51 -23.52
N LYS A 377 9.80 21.54 -24.85
CA LYS A 377 9.65 20.33 -25.67
C LYS A 377 10.98 19.58 -25.73
N PRO A 378 10.98 18.23 -25.61
CA PRO A 378 12.18 17.44 -25.81
C PRO A 378 12.66 17.56 -27.25
N SER A 379 13.96 17.74 -27.40
CA SER A 379 14.68 17.81 -28.66
C SER A 379 14.96 16.42 -29.24
N HIS A 380 15.19 15.42 -28.38
CA HIS A 380 15.54 14.07 -28.83
C HIS A 380 14.30 13.26 -29.25
N LYS A 381 14.47 12.39 -30.25
CA LYS A 381 13.41 11.46 -30.68
C LYS A 381 13.11 10.44 -29.57
N LYS A 382 11.84 10.02 -29.49
CA LYS A 382 11.42 9.01 -28.53
C LYS A 382 12.11 7.67 -28.79
N PRO A 383 12.73 7.04 -27.78
CA PRO A 383 13.32 5.71 -27.95
C PRO A 383 12.25 4.71 -28.38
N ALA A 384 12.45 4.07 -29.53
CA ALA A 384 11.58 3.01 -30.02
C ALA A 384 12.17 1.64 -29.65
N PHE A 385 11.67 1.02 -28.59
CA PHE A 385 12.05 -0.35 -28.27
C PHE A 385 11.26 -1.31 -29.17
N LYS A 386 11.94 -2.03 -30.06
CA LYS A 386 11.31 -3.12 -30.83
C LYS A 386 10.68 -4.09 -29.85
N LYS A 387 9.33 -4.21 -29.85
CA LYS A 387 8.62 -5.22 -29.07
C LYS A 387 9.24 -6.58 -29.41
N LYS A 388 9.94 -7.22 -28.47
CA LYS A 388 10.32 -8.64 -28.60
C LYS A 388 9.00 -9.38 -28.83
N LYS A 389 8.80 -9.94 -30.03
CA LYS A 389 7.68 -10.85 -30.31
C LYS A 389 7.76 -11.94 -29.25
N VAL A 390 6.86 -11.91 -28.27
CA VAL A 390 6.70 -13.03 -27.33
C VAL A 390 6.30 -14.21 -28.21
N LYS A 391 7.23 -15.15 -28.42
CA LYS A 391 6.92 -16.41 -29.11
C LYS A 391 5.84 -17.07 -28.28
N ALA A 392 4.61 -17.13 -28.80
CA ALA A 392 3.52 -17.83 -28.16
C ALA A 392 4.00 -19.24 -27.75
N PRO A 393 3.64 -19.74 -26.55
CA PRO A 393 4.07 -21.06 -26.11
C PRO A 393 3.74 -22.10 -27.19
N LYS A 394 4.67 -23.02 -27.51
CA LYS A 394 4.51 -24.04 -28.56
C LYS A 394 3.17 -24.81 -28.44
N LYS A 395 2.60 -24.94 -27.24
CA LYS A 395 1.27 -25.51 -26.97
C LYS A 395 0.11 -24.69 -27.59
N VAL A 396 0.15 -23.36 -27.55
CA VAL A 396 -0.90 -22.48 -28.12
C VAL A 396 -0.85 -22.48 -29.65
N LEU A 397 0.36 -22.54 -30.23
CA LEU A 397 0.55 -22.67 -31.68
C LEU A 397 0.09 -24.03 -32.19
N LYS A 398 0.38 -25.12 -31.47
CA LYS A 398 -0.14 -26.47 -31.79
C LYS A 398 -1.67 -26.56 -31.65
N ALA A 399 -2.26 -25.91 -30.65
CA ALA A 399 -3.72 -25.88 -30.48
C ALA A 399 -4.42 -25.07 -31.58
N LYS A 400 -3.85 -23.93 -32.00
CA LYS A 400 -4.35 -23.16 -33.15
C LYS A 400 -4.18 -23.93 -34.46
N ALA A 401 -3.05 -24.59 -34.68
CA ALA A 401 -2.83 -25.43 -35.87
C ALA A 401 -3.82 -26.62 -35.94
N LYS A 402 -4.07 -27.31 -34.81
CA LYS A 402 -5.09 -28.37 -34.73
C LYS A 402 -6.50 -27.83 -34.98
N LYS A 403 -6.86 -26.64 -34.48
CA LYS A 403 -8.17 -26.00 -34.75
C LYS A 403 -8.34 -25.63 -36.21
N VAL A 404 -7.29 -25.12 -36.86
CA VAL A 404 -7.32 -24.77 -38.30
C VAL A 404 -7.41 -26.04 -39.15
N ALA A 405 -6.63 -27.08 -38.84
CA ALA A 405 -6.72 -28.38 -39.53
C ALA A 405 -8.11 -29.03 -39.40
N LYS A 406 -8.72 -28.98 -38.20
CA LYS A 406 -10.10 -29.47 -37.99
C LYS A 406 -11.13 -28.66 -38.79
N LYS A 407 -10.92 -27.35 -38.96
CA LYS A 407 -11.82 -26.48 -39.75
C LYS A 407 -11.72 -26.75 -41.25
N VAL A 408 -10.51 -27.04 -41.75
CA VAL A 408 -10.27 -27.39 -43.16
C VAL A 408 -10.84 -28.78 -43.47
N ALA A 409 -10.62 -29.78 -42.60
CA ALA A 409 -11.20 -31.12 -42.76
C ALA A 409 -12.74 -31.11 -42.75
N LYS A 410 -13.36 -30.29 -41.88
CA LYS A 410 -14.83 -30.14 -41.84
C LYS A 410 -15.41 -29.41 -43.06
N LYS A 411 -14.60 -28.62 -43.76
CA LYS A 411 -14.98 -27.96 -45.02
C LYS A 411 -14.88 -28.95 -46.20
N ALA A 412 -13.84 -29.77 -46.24
CA ALA A 412 -13.64 -30.80 -47.26
C ALA A 412 -14.74 -31.89 -47.22
N ALA A 413 -15.12 -32.35 -46.02
CA ALA A 413 -16.20 -33.33 -45.85
C ALA A 413 -17.60 -32.80 -46.23
N LYS A 414 -17.80 -31.48 -46.25
CA LYS A 414 -19.06 -30.85 -46.68
C LYS A 414 -19.19 -30.70 -48.20
N THR A 415 -18.09 -30.87 -48.93
CA THR A 415 -18.05 -30.79 -50.40
C THR A 415 -18.23 -32.15 -51.08
N THR A 416 -18.03 -33.27 -50.37
CA THR A 416 -18.21 -34.64 -50.87
C THR A 416 -19.63 -35.18 -50.71
N ASP A 417 -20.53 -34.45 -50.05
CA ASP A 417 -21.91 -34.84 -49.75
C ASP A 417 -22.94 -34.12 -50.67
N LYS A 418 -22.45 -33.53 -51.77
CA LYS A 418 -23.24 -32.75 -52.74
C LYS A 418 -22.95 -33.12 -54.20
N SER A 419 -22.41 -34.32 -54.44
CA SER A 419 -22.20 -34.89 -55.77
C SER A 419 -23.01 -36.16 -55.93
#